data_AF-A0AA37WH24-F1
#
_entry.id   AF-A0AA37WH24-F1
#
_cell.length_a   1.000
_cell.length_b   1.000
_cell.length_c   1.000
_cell.angle_alpha   90.00
_cell.angle_beta   90.00
_cell.angle_gamma   90.00
#
_symmetry.space_group_name_H-M   'P 1'
#
loop_
_entity.id
_entity.type
_entity.pdbx_description
1 polymer ?
#
loop_
_entity_poly.entity_id
_entity_poly.type
_entity_poly.pdbx_seq_one_letter_code
_entity_poly.pdbx_strand_id
1 'polypeptide(L)'
;MTSVNVDRILPTWIIFTTLLLVCAKAFSALPDWVSNPKTSDTEYYAIGEGKSLDQARDVALKNILGQINTKVSGSSLQKQSLHNNKFSEKFVQVVTSKVEELPISGFKELKTHKEGNTHYMLVSVSKRQLVDTFSFEIDENIARSERIISTIDQAGSDLEWWFVNREELFKLLLVNDRLNNLFPFLGASVDKSSQIQSMASTLSEYAKSNCLYVASYPNKAVRSAIRDNVVNAGLVANNRKCKYQLTLTETTNYKLMFGTTHTYSIYGTLTLSENGETLTSESINEVGSSPNGEAVAKQAAFYRLAQKIKNDNQDNEILISLLEN
;
A
#
# COMPACT_ATOMS: atom_id res chain seq x y z
N MET A 1 -13.11 -65.69 -97.56
CA MET A 1 -12.63 -66.18 -96.25
C MET A 1 -12.67 -65.02 -95.27
N THR A 2 -13.54 -65.18 -94.28
CA THR A 2 -13.95 -64.21 -93.26
C THR A 2 -12.94 -64.13 -92.13
N SER A 3 -12.57 -62.93 -91.69
CA SER A 3 -11.93 -62.72 -90.38
C SER A 3 -12.68 -61.65 -89.60
N VAL A 4 -13.29 -62.08 -88.50
CA VAL A 4 -14.15 -61.33 -87.59
C VAL A 4 -13.31 -60.66 -86.51
N ASN A 5 -13.71 -59.43 -86.16
CA ASN A 5 -13.24 -58.62 -85.05
C ASN A 5 -13.48 -59.28 -83.69
N VAL A 6 -12.52 -59.21 -82.77
CA VAL A 6 -12.71 -59.48 -81.34
C VAL A 6 -12.05 -58.39 -80.50
N ASP A 7 -12.80 -58.00 -79.48
CA ASP A 7 -12.70 -56.84 -78.62
C ASP A 7 -11.39 -56.64 -77.84
N ARG A 8 -11.04 -55.36 -77.63
CA ARG A 8 -10.05 -54.90 -76.66
C ARG A 8 -10.74 -54.50 -75.36
N ILE A 9 -10.49 -55.29 -74.31
CA ILE A 9 -10.78 -54.95 -72.91
C ILE A 9 -9.48 -54.39 -72.31
N LEU A 10 -9.51 -53.16 -71.81
CA LEU A 10 -8.42 -52.56 -71.01
C LEU A 10 -8.75 -52.62 -69.51
N PRO A 11 -7.77 -52.88 -68.64
CA PRO A 11 -8.01 -53.16 -67.22
C PRO A 11 -8.10 -51.89 -66.36
N THR A 12 -9.10 -51.90 -65.49
CA THR A 12 -9.37 -51.02 -64.35
C THR A 12 -8.32 -51.15 -63.25
N TRP A 13 -7.44 -50.16 -63.06
CA TRP A 13 -6.71 -49.92 -61.80
C TRP A 13 -6.40 -48.42 -61.67
N ILE A 14 -6.33 -47.92 -60.42
CA ILE A 14 -5.93 -46.55 -59.99
C ILE A 14 -7.07 -45.53 -60.21
N ILE A 15 -7.72 -44.93 -59.20
CA ILE A 15 -7.20 -43.93 -58.25
C ILE A 15 -8.12 -43.94 -57.00
N PHE A 16 -7.58 -44.34 -55.85
CA PHE A 16 -8.20 -44.17 -54.52
C PHE A 16 -7.25 -43.28 -53.71
N THR A 17 -7.15 -42.00 -54.07
CA THR A 17 -6.20 -41.08 -53.44
C THR A 17 -6.64 -39.63 -53.57
N THR A 18 -7.80 -39.28 -53.00
CA THR A 18 -8.12 -37.87 -52.78
C THR A 18 -8.89 -37.72 -51.48
N LEU A 19 -8.52 -36.69 -50.72
CA LEU A 19 -9.23 -36.09 -49.59
C LEU A 19 -8.80 -36.47 -48.14
N LEU A 20 -7.49 -36.36 -47.87
CA LEU A 20 -7.02 -35.85 -46.57
C LEU A 20 -6.34 -34.50 -46.80
N LEU A 21 -7.13 -33.49 -47.20
CA LEU A 21 -6.73 -32.09 -47.02
C LEU A 21 -6.90 -31.76 -45.54
N VAL A 22 -5.91 -32.15 -44.76
CA VAL A 22 -5.67 -31.60 -43.43
C VAL A 22 -5.50 -30.10 -43.61
N CYS A 23 -6.49 -29.36 -43.12
CA CYS A 23 -6.39 -27.93 -42.93
C CYS A 23 -5.30 -27.68 -41.88
N ALA A 24 -4.04 -27.69 -42.31
CA ALA A 24 -2.95 -27.12 -41.55
C ALA A 24 -3.20 -25.62 -41.52
N LYS A 25 -4.01 -25.17 -40.54
CA LYS A 25 -3.99 -23.77 -40.10
C LYS A 25 -2.54 -23.49 -39.77
N ALA A 26 -1.87 -22.74 -40.63
CA ALA A 26 -0.57 -22.16 -40.33
C ALA A 26 -0.74 -21.43 -39.00
N PHE A 27 -0.17 -22.01 -37.92
CA PHE A 27 0.06 -21.26 -36.70
C PHE A 27 0.93 -20.08 -37.14
N SER A 28 0.34 -18.88 -37.18
CA SER A 28 1.10 -17.65 -37.36
C SER A 28 2.09 -17.62 -36.20
N ALA A 29 3.34 -17.94 -36.51
CA ALA A 29 4.39 -17.96 -35.50
C ALA A 29 4.53 -16.53 -34.99
N LEU A 30 4.43 -16.36 -33.66
CA LEU A 30 4.66 -15.06 -33.05
C LEU A 30 6.05 -14.56 -33.46
N PRO A 31 6.23 -13.24 -33.66
CA PRO A 31 7.53 -12.70 -33.98
C PRO A 31 8.58 -13.07 -32.93
N ASP A 32 9.82 -13.31 -33.34
CA ASP A 32 10.91 -13.73 -32.44
C ASP A 32 11.11 -12.82 -31.23
N TRP A 33 10.84 -11.52 -31.39
CA TRP A 33 10.99 -10.54 -30.31
C TRP A 33 9.94 -10.70 -29.20
N VAL A 34 8.85 -11.41 -29.45
CA VAL A 34 7.83 -11.77 -28.45
C VAL A 34 8.30 -12.97 -27.61
N SER A 35 8.95 -13.94 -28.26
CA SER A 35 9.44 -15.15 -27.56
C SER A 35 10.81 -14.93 -26.92
N ASN A 36 11.62 -14.01 -27.44
CA ASN A 36 12.99 -13.73 -27.00
C ASN A 36 13.19 -12.22 -26.84
N PRO A 37 12.71 -11.60 -25.74
CA PRO A 37 12.95 -10.19 -25.47
C PRO A 37 14.45 -9.90 -25.34
N LYS A 38 14.89 -8.76 -25.88
CA LYS A 38 16.28 -8.30 -25.80
C LYS A 38 16.67 -8.01 -24.34
N THR A 39 17.94 -8.23 -24.02
CA THR A 39 18.55 -7.76 -22.77
C THR A 39 19.57 -6.66 -23.07
N SER A 40 19.78 -5.75 -22.12
CA SER A 40 20.76 -4.68 -22.24
C SER A 40 21.28 -4.23 -20.88
N ASP A 41 22.51 -3.74 -20.87
CA ASP A 41 23.12 -3.11 -19.70
C ASP A 41 22.62 -1.68 -19.48
N THR A 42 22.09 -1.02 -20.50
CA THR A 42 21.70 0.40 -20.45
C THR A 42 20.19 0.65 -20.55
N GLU A 43 19.43 -0.35 -21.01
CA GLU A 43 17.98 -0.26 -21.16
C GLU A 43 17.29 -1.47 -20.56
N TYR A 44 16.09 -1.27 -20.04
CA TYR A 44 15.13 -2.34 -19.78
C TYR A 44 14.25 -2.53 -21.00
N TYR A 45 13.94 -3.78 -21.32
CA TYR A 45 12.99 -4.15 -22.36
C TYR A 45 11.90 -5.00 -21.75
N ALA A 46 10.67 -4.78 -22.16
CA ALA A 46 9.58 -5.67 -21.79
C ALA A 46 8.55 -5.75 -22.90
N ILE A 47 7.87 -6.88 -22.92
CA ILE A 47 6.74 -7.12 -23.79
C ILE A 47 5.49 -7.04 -22.91
N GLY A 48 4.43 -6.46 -23.46
CA GLY A 48 3.10 -6.59 -22.89
C GLY A 48 2.10 -7.02 -23.95
N GLU A 49 1.03 -7.65 -23.47
CA GLU A 49 -0.06 -8.13 -24.30
C GLU A 49 -1.39 -7.59 -23.78
N GLY A 50 -2.33 -7.35 -24.69
CA GLY A 50 -3.62 -6.78 -24.33
C GLY A 50 -4.64 -6.82 -25.47
N LYS A 51 -5.90 -6.54 -25.14
CA LYS A 51 -6.98 -6.39 -26.12
C LYS A 51 -6.85 -5.11 -26.93
N SER A 52 -6.09 -4.13 -26.45
CA SER A 52 -5.72 -2.90 -27.15
C SER A 52 -4.20 -2.65 -27.04
N LEU A 53 -3.68 -1.76 -27.89
CA LEU A 53 -2.29 -1.30 -27.81
C LEU A 53 -1.99 -0.61 -26.47
N ASP A 54 -2.94 0.16 -25.92
CA ASP A 54 -2.77 0.81 -24.61
C ASP A 54 -2.66 -0.22 -23.49
N GLN A 55 -3.50 -1.24 -23.50
CA GLN A 55 -3.40 -2.32 -22.51
C GLN A 55 -2.07 -3.07 -22.65
N ALA A 56 -1.64 -3.36 -23.88
CA ALA A 56 -0.35 -3.99 -24.13
C ALA A 56 0.82 -3.11 -23.64
N ARG A 57 0.73 -1.79 -23.81
CA ARG A 57 1.71 -0.82 -23.28
C ARG A 57 1.76 -0.87 -21.76
N ASP A 58 0.62 -0.78 -21.08
CA ASP A 58 0.56 -0.76 -19.62
C ASP A 58 1.13 -2.05 -19.03
N VAL A 59 0.81 -3.20 -19.62
CA VAL A 59 1.38 -4.49 -19.22
C VAL A 59 2.89 -4.52 -19.45
N ALA A 60 3.39 -3.96 -20.57
CA ALA A 60 4.82 -3.91 -20.84
C ALA A 60 5.56 -3.05 -19.80
N LEU A 61 5.01 -1.88 -19.45
CA LEU A 61 5.58 -1.01 -18.42
C LEU A 61 5.55 -1.67 -17.03
N LYS A 62 4.45 -2.34 -16.67
CA LYS A 62 4.37 -3.15 -15.43
C LYS A 62 5.42 -4.26 -15.41
N ASN A 63 5.70 -4.88 -16.54
CA ASN A 63 6.75 -5.90 -16.65
C ASN A 63 8.16 -5.30 -16.48
N ILE A 64 8.42 -4.07 -16.93
CA ILE A 64 9.67 -3.36 -16.59
C ILE A 64 9.77 -3.12 -15.08
N LEU A 65 8.70 -2.64 -14.45
CA LEU A 65 8.67 -2.47 -12.98
C LEU A 65 8.88 -3.79 -12.24
N GLY A 66 8.29 -4.87 -12.73
CA GLY A 66 8.53 -6.23 -12.24
C GLY A 66 10.01 -6.57 -12.28
N GLN A 67 10.69 -6.36 -13.42
CA GLN A 67 12.13 -6.62 -13.55
C GLN A 67 12.97 -5.81 -12.55
N ILE A 68 12.60 -4.56 -12.29
CA ILE A 68 13.27 -3.69 -11.31
C ILE A 68 13.03 -4.24 -9.88
N ASN A 69 11.78 -4.52 -9.52
CA ASN A 69 11.41 -5.00 -8.19
C ASN A 69 12.02 -6.37 -7.86
N THR A 70 12.04 -7.33 -8.79
CA THR A 70 12.62 -8.67 -8.54
C THR A 70 14.11 -8.60 -8.21
N LYS A 71 14.85 -7.67 -8.82
CA LYS A 71 16.26 -7.42 -8.49
C LYS A 71 16.42 -6.82 -7.08
N VAL A 72 15.47 -6.00 -6.66
CA VAL A 72 15.44 -5.38 -5.32
C VAL A 72 15.09 -6.39 -4.24
N SER A 73 14.06 -7.23 -4.42
CA SER A 73 13.63 -8.23 -3.42
C SER A 73 14.73 -9.23 -3.09
N GLY A 74 15.57 -9.60 -4.05
CA GLY A 74 16.76 -10.45 -3.82
C GLY A 74 17.84 -9.82 -2.95
N SER A 75 17.82 -8.50 -2.75
CA SER A 75 18.81 -7.72 -1.97
C SER A 75 18.24 -7.07 -0.70
N SER A 76 16.93 -6.81 -0.65
CA SER A 76 16.24 -6.10 0.43
C SER A 76 16.16 -6.91 1.72
N LEU A 77 16.10 -8.25 1.62
CA LEU A 77 16.20 -9.20 2.75
C LEU A 77 17.47 -8.99 3.60
N GLN A 78 18.50 -8.35 3.06
CA GLN A 78 19.78 -8.14 3.75
C GLN A 78 19.88 -6.78 4.48
N LYS A 79 19.08 -5.77 4.09
CA LYS A 79 19.14 -4.41 4.67
C LYS A 79 18.10 -4.13 5.77
N GLN A 80 17.00 -4.90 5.84
CA GLN A 80 15.96 -4.72 6.87
C GLN A 80 16.47 -4.88 8.32
N SER A 81 17.64 -5.49 8.53
CA SER A 81 18.24 -5.65 9.87
C SER A 81 18.80 -4.36 10.49
N LEU A 82 18.89 -3.24 9.76
CA LEU A 82 19.63 -2.04 10.21
C LEU A 82 18.79 -0.83 10.65
N HIS A 83 17.49 -0.75 10.32
CA HIS A 83 16.62 0.38 10.71
C HIS A 83 15.73 0.04 11.93
N ASN A 84 16.35 -0.12 13.11
CA ASN A 84 15.66 -0.32 14.39
C ASN A 84 15.02 0.98 14.92
N ASN A 85 13.96 1.48 14.28
CA ASN A 85 13.10 2.50 14.87
C ASN A 85 11.66 2.00 14.88
N LYS A 86 11.15 1.58 16.06
CA LYS A 86 9.82 0.97 16.26
C LYS A 86 8.64 1.83 15.78
N PHE A 87 8.88 3.13 15.61
CA PHE A 87 7.96 4.11 15.03
C PHE A 87 7.72 3.87 13.53
N SER A 88 8.78 3.50 12.81
CA SER A 88 8.77 3.26 11.37
C SER A 88 8.05 1.96 11.04
N GLU A 89 8.34 0.86 11.76
CA GLU A 89 7.90 -0.49 11.39
C GLU A 89 6.38 -0.67 11.22
N LYS A 90 5.57 -0.18 12.16
CA LYS A 90 4.10 -0.35 12.11
C LYS A 90 3.41 0.55 11.10
N PHE A 91 3.90 1.78 10.93
CA PHE A 91 3.32 2.75 10.00
C PHE A 91 3.76 2.48 8.56
N VAL A 92 5.02 2.06 8.35
CA VAL A 92 5.53 1.50 7.09
C VAL A 92 4.60 0.38 6.62
N GLN A 93 4.16 -0.53 7.51
CA GLN A 93 3.29 -1.65 7.10
C GLN A 93 1.92 -1.21 6.56
N VAL A 94 1.31 -0.16 7.11
CA VAL A 94 0.01 0.36 6.65
C VAL A 94 0.15 1.09 5.30
N VAL A 95 1.16 1.96 5.16
CA VAL A 95 1.34 2.76 3.94
C VAL A 95 1.98 1.97 2.79
N THR A 96 2.81 0.96 3.07
CA THR A 96 3.40 0.08 2.03
C THR A 96 2.33 -0.63 1.18
N SER A 97 1.13 -0.86 1.73
CA SER A 97 0.03 -1.50 0.98
C SER A 97 -0.57 -0.64 -0.14
N LYS A 98 -0.33 0.68 -0.15
CA LYS A 98 -0.93 1.64 -1.10
C LYS A 98 0.06 2.19 -2.15
N VAL A 99 1.33 1.82 -2.11
CA VAL A 99 2.37 2.36 -3.02
C VAL A 99 2.67 1.35 -4.13
N GLU A 100 1.76 1.21 -5.10
CA GLU A 100 1.95 0.28 -6.23
C GLU A 100 2.44 0.94 -7.54
N GLU A 101 2.51 2.26 -7.62
CA GLU A 101 2.81 2.96 -8.87
C GLU A 101 4.17 3.68 -8.80
N LEU A 102 5.12 3.23 -9.62
CA LEU A 102 6.38 3.91 -9.86
C LEU A 102 6.24 4.73 -11.16
N PRO A 103 6.61 6.02 -11.17
CA PRO A 103 6.52 6.83 -12.37
C PRO A 103 7.56 6.36 -13.39
N ILE A 104 7.10 5.76 -14.50
CA ILE A 104 7.97 5.52 -15.67
C ILE A 104 7.65 6.58 -16.72
N SER A 105 8.63 7.42 -17.04
CA SER A 105 8.52 8.41 -18.10
C SER A 105 9.46 8.11 -19.27
N GLY A 106 9.04 8.54 -20.47
CA GLY A 106 9.78 8.47 -21.74
C GLY A 106 10.32 7.10 -22.13
N PHE A 107 9.47 6.08 -21.99
CA PHE A 107 9.63 4.80 -22.67
C PHE A 107 9.56 4.98 -24.20
N LYS A 108 10.17 4.05 -24.93
CA LYS A 108 10.12 3.95 -26.39
C LYS A 108 9.26 2.77 -26.78
N GLU A 109 8.30 2.98 -27.66
CA GLU A 109 7.59 1.90 -28.34
C GLU A 109 8.48 1.41 -29.51
N LEU A 110 8.97 0.18 -29.42
CA LEU A 110 9.93 -0.35 -30.39
C LEU A 110 9.25 -1.16 -31.49
N LYS A 111 8.29 -2.01 -31.09
CA LYS A 111 7.58 -2.90 -32.00
C LYS A 111 6.17 -3.15 -31.50
N THR A 112 5.26 -3.36 -32.44
CA THR A 112 3.89 -3.82 -32.18
C THR A 112 3.58 -5.00 -33.09
N HIS A 113 2.72 -5.91 -32.62
CA HIS A 113 2.18 -7.01 -33.43
C HIS A 113 0.73 -7.26 -33.03
N LYS A 114 -0.08 -7.73 -33.97
CA LYS A 114 -1.45 -8.17 -33.70
C LYS A 114 -1.62 -9.59 -34.17
N GLU A 115 -2.05 -10.46 -33.27
CA GLU A 115 -2.40 -11.85 -33.57
C GLU A 115 -3.82 -12.11 -33.06
N GLY A 116 -4.75 -12.39 -33.97
CA GLY A 116 -6.18 -12.49 -33.64
C GLY A 116 -6.71 -11.22 -32.96
N ASN A 117 -7.19 -11.36 -31.71
CA ASN A 117 -7.71 -10.26 -30.90
C ASN A 117 -6.70 -9.73 -29.85
N THR A 118 -5.44 -10.15 -29.94
CA THR A 118 -4.38 -9.79 -29.00
C THR A 118 -3.39 -8.87 -29.67
N HIS A 119 -3.08 -7.75 -29.01
CA HIS A 119 -2.01 -6.84 -29.37
C HIS A 119 -0.80 -7.13 -28.48
N TYR A 120 0.37 -7.15 -29.08
CA TYR A 120 1.67 -7.27 -28.41
C TYR A 120 2.43 -5.96 -28.63
N MET A 121 3.11 -5.49 -27.59
CA MET A 121 3.97 -4.31 -27.66
C MET A 121 5.31 -4.60 -26.97
N LEU A 122 6.40 -4.28 -27.66
CA LEU A 122 7.74 -4.22 -27.07
C LEU A 122 8.05 -2.77 -26.74
N VAL A 123 8.33 -2.50 -25.48
CA VAL A 123 8.80 -1.20 -25.01
C VAL A 123 10.23 -1.29 -24.50
N SER A 124 10.97 -0.18 -24.58
CA SER A 124 12.21 -0.01 -23.84
C SER A 124 12.23 1.25 -23.01
N VAL A 125 13.01 1.22 -21.92
CA VAL A 125 13.24 2.37 -21.05
C VAL A 125 14.72 2.45 -20.73
N SER A 126 15.31 3.64 -20.87
CA SER A 126 16.70 3.89 -20.49
C SER A 126 16.87 3.87 -18.96
N LYS A 127 17.88 3.15 -18.47
CA LYS A 127 18.21 3.14 -17.04
C LYS A 127 18.59 4.54 -16.56
N ARG A 128 19.34 5.29 -17.37
CA ARG A 128 19.69 6.69 -17.06
C ARG A 128 18.43 7.56 -16.93
N GLN A 129 17.48 7.37 -17.83
CA GLN A 129 16.23 8.14 -17.78
C GLN A 129 15.37 7.78 -16.57
N LEU A 130 15.38 6.52 -16.12
CA LEU A 130 14.75 6.13 -14.86
C LEU A 130 15.44 6.81 -13.67
N VAL A 131 16.77 6.89 -13.66
CA VAL A 131 17.52 7.61 -12.62
C VAL A 131 17.12 9.08 -12.60
N ASP A 132 17.07 9.73 -13.77
CA ASP A 132 16.67 11.13 -13.89
C ASP A 132 15.22 11.33 -13.41
N THR A 133 14.30 10.45 -13.82
CA THR A 133 12.88 10.47 -13.41
C THR A 133 12.73 10.30 -11.90
N PHE A 134 13.39 9.31 -11.31
CA PHE A 134 13.30 9.02 -9.88
C PHE A 134 13.98 10.10 -9.04
N SER A 135 15.10 10.65 -9.50
CA SER A 135 15.75 11.78 -8.82
C SER A 135 14.85 13.01 -8.83
N PHE A 136 14.23 13.31 -9.96
CA PHE A 136 13.29 14.42 -10.08
C PHE A 136 12.08 14.22 -9.17
N GLU A 137 11.50 13.02 -9.16
CA GLU A 137 10.36 12.68 -8.29
C GLU A 137 10.70 12.84 -6.80
N ILE A 138 11.91 12.40 -6.38
CA ILE A 138 12.38 12.61 -5.00
C ILE A 138 12.47 14.11 -4.67
N ASP A 139 13.05 14.90 -5.56
CA ASP A 139 13.20 16.35 -5.36
C ASP A 139 11.82 17.05 -5.28
N GLU A 140 10.87 16.69 -6.15
CA GLU A 140 9.49 17.18 -6.10
C GLU A 140 8.77 16.79 -4.81
N ASN A 141 8.93 15.54 -4.36
CA ASN A 141 8.31 15.06 -3.13
C ASN A 141 8.87 15.76 -1.89
N ILE A 142 10.18 16.06 -1.88
CA ILE A 142 10.80 16.86 -0.82
C ILE A 142 10.22 18.27 -0.83
N ALA A 143 10.24 18.97 -1.97
CA ALA A 143 9.68 20.31 -2.09
C ALA A 143 8.17 20.36 -1.74
N ARG A 144 7.42 19.30 -2.07
CA ARG A 144 6.03 19.15 -1.67
C ARG A 144 5.87 18.98 -0.16
N SER A 145 6.72 18.19 0.47
CA SER A 145 6.71 18.03 1.93
C SER A 145 7.02 19.34 2.66
N GLU A 146 7.98 20.11 2.16
CA GLU A 146 8.32 21.44 2.70
C GLU A 146 7.15 22.41 2.59
N ARG A 147 6.46 22.42 1.44
CA ARG A 147 5.23 23.20 1.26
C ARG A 147 4.14 22.80 2.24
N ILE A 148 3.91 21.50 2.43
CA ILE A 148 2.94 21.01 3.42
C ILE A 148 3.33 21.51 4.81
N ILE A 149 4.58 21.29 5.23
CA ILE A 149 5.11 21.73 6.55
C ILE A 149 4.96 23.24 6.74
N SER A 150 5.14 24.05 5.69
CA SER A 150 4.98 25.52 5.79
C SER A 150 3.56 25.99 6.13
N THR A 151 2.56 25.10 6.09
CA THR A 151 1.16 25.42 6.42
C THR A 151 0.79 25.20 7.89
N ILE A 152 1.74 24.77 8.74
CA ILE A 152 1.47 24.51 10.17
C ILE A 152 0.79 25.69 10.85
N ASP A 153 1.30 26.92 10.65
CA ASP A 153 0.78 28.13 11.28
C ASP A 153 -0.63 28.54 10.78
N GLN A 154 -1.16 27.84 9.78
CA GLN A 154 -2.50 28.07 9.23
C GLN A 154 -3.58 27.19 9.87
N ALA A 155 -3.17 26.17 10.64
CA ALA A 155 -4.10 25.27 11.34
C ALA A 155 -4.52 25.84 12.71
N GLY A 156 -5.62 25.32 13.28
CA GLY A 156 -6.07 25.69 14.62
C GLY A 156 -5.11 25.22 15.72
N SER A 157 -4.40 24.11 15.49
CA SER A 157 -3.29 23.65 16.34
C SER A 157 -2.29 22.78 15.59
N ASP A 158 -1.06 22.67 16.13
CA ASP A 158 -0.04 21.75 15.61
C ASP A 158 -0.51 20.29 15.62
N LEU A 159 -1.32 19.90 16.63
CA LEU A 159 -1.86 18.55 16.72
C LEU A 159 -2.86 18.30 15.59
N GLU A 160 -3.81 19.20 15.38
CA GLU A 160 -4.78 19.14 14.28
C GLU A 160 -4.05 19.04 12.92
N TRP A 161 -3.08 19.93 12.69
CA TRP A 161 -2.28 19.92 11.47
C TRP A 161 -1.59 18.56 11.23
N TRP A 162 -1.02 17.95 12.27
CA TRP A 162 -0.39 16.64 12.18
C TRP A 162 -1.37 15.59 11.69
N PHE A 163 -2.57 15.54 12.29
CA PHE A 163 -3.56 14.55 11.91
C PHE A 163 -4.01 14.75 10.46
N VAL A 164 -4.20 15.97 10.00
CA VAL A 164 -4.60 16.23 8.61
C VAL A 164 -3.50 15.81 7.61
N ASN A 165 -2.23 16.04 7.91
CA ASN A 165 -1.16 15.96 6.92
C ASN A 165 -0.26 14.71 7.01
N ARG A 166 -0.28 13.97 8.12
CA ARG A 166 0.66 12.85 8.35
C ARG A 166 0.65 11.78 7.27
N GLU A 167 -0.52 11.37 6.76
CA GLU A 167 -0.61 10.27 5.78
C GLU A 167 0.14 10.61 4.50
N GLU A 168 -0.06 11.82 3.96
CA GLU A 168 0.63 12.26 2.75
C GLU A 168 2.12 12.46 2.99
N LEU A 169 2.52 13.07 4.11
CA LEU A 169 3.94 13.29 4.44
C LEU A 169 4.72 11.97 4.53
N PHE A 170 4.14 10.97 5.17
CA PHE A 170 4.76 9.66 5.25
C PHE A 170 4.73 8.91 3.92
N LYS A 171 3.66 9.05 3.13
CA LYS A 171 3.61 8.49 1.77
C LYS A 171 4.76 9.03 0.92
N LEU A 172 4.97 10.35 0.92
CA LEU A 172 6.08 10.99 0.23
C LEU A 172 7.44 10.44 0.72
N LEU A 173 7.62 10.31 2.04
CA LEU A 173 8.85 9.75 2.62
C LEU A 173 9.13 8.31 2.14
N LEU A 174 8.10 7.45 2.15
CA LEU A 174 8.23 6.05 1.79
C LEU A 174 8.47 5.85 0.28
N VAL A 175 7.80 6.66 -0.55
CA VAL A 175 8.08 6.71 -1.99
C VAL A 175 9.53 7.09 -2.22
N ASN A 176 10.03 8.14 -1.54
CA ASN A 176 11.40 8.60 -1.71
C ASN A 176 12.43 7.55 -1.28
N ASP A 177 12.24 6.90 -0.13
CA ASP A 177 13.12 5.81 0.33
C ASP A 177 13.15 4.67 -0.70
N ARG A 178 11.98 4.25 -1.19
CA ARG A 178 11.88 3.22 -2.22
C ARG A 178 12.64 3.62 -3.48
N LEU A 179 12.40 4.82 -4.02
CA LEU A 179 13.04 5.31 -5.24
C LEU A 179 14.56 5.38 -5.08
N ASN A 180 15.05 5.91 -3.95
CA ASN A 180 16.48 5.99 -3.67
C ASN A 180 17.13 4.60 -3.61
N ASN A 181 16.42 3.62 -3.06
CA ASN A 181 16.88 2.23 -3.01
C ASN A 181 16.93 1.55 -4.40
N LEU A 182 16.33 2.14 -5.45
CA LEU A 182 16.42 1.62 -6.82
C LEU A 182 17.70 2.04 -7.56
N PHE A 183 18.34 3.15 -7.19
CA PHE A 183 19.49 3.69 -7.93
C PHE A 183 20.64 2.69 -8.16
N PRO A 184 21.06 1.87 -7.18
CA PRO A 184 22.11 0.87 -7.40
C PRO A 184 21.76 -0.15 -8.49
N PHE A 185 20.47 -0.54 -8.61
CA PHE A 185 20.00 -1.49 -9.63
C PHE A 185 19.89 -0.88 -11.03
N LEU A 186 19.86 0.45 -11.09
CA LEU A 186 19.91 1.22 -12.32
C LEU A 186 21.36 1.52 -12.75
N GLY A 187 22.35 1.17 -11.94
CA GLY A 187 23.76 1.45 -12.20
C GLY A 187 24.15 2.91 -11.94
N ALA A 188 23.36 3.62 -11.12
CA ALA A 188 23.65 5.00 -10.73
C ALA A 188 24.35 5.07 -9.37
N SER A 189 25.28 6.02 -9.25
CA SER A 189 25.90 6.43 -8.00
C SER A 189 25.20 7.63 -7.36
N VAL A 190 23.98 7.96 -7.81
CA VAL A 190 23.15 9.01 -7.21
C VAL A 190 22.72 8.52 -5.83
N ASP A 191 22.92 9.36 -4.82
CA ASP A 191 22.48 9.10 -3.46
C ASP A 191 21.77 10.33 -2.91
N LYS A 192 20.46 10.17 -2.64
CA LYS A 192 19.60 11.18 -2.04
C LYS A 192 19.31 10.88 -0.56
N SER A 193 20.02 9.91 0.03
CA SER A 193 19.79 9.44 1.40
C SER A 193 19.84 10.55 2.44
N SER A 194 20.75 11.51 2.29
CA SER A 194 20.89 12.63 3.22
C SER A 194 19.66 13.56 3.21
N GLN A 195 19.10 13.89 2.05
CA GLN A 195 17.88 14.69 1.96
C GLN A 195 16.68 13.93 2.53
N ILE A 196 16.55 12.64 2.20
CA ILE A 196 15.48 11.78 2.73
C ILE A 196 15.59 11.66 4.25
N GLN A 197 16.80 11.51 4.79
CA GLN A 197 17.04 11.46 6.22
C GLN A 197 16.75 12.81 6.90
N SER A 198 17.03 13.92 6.23
CA SER A 198 16.65 15.25 6.71
C SER A 198 15.13 15.36 6.86
N MET A 199 14.38 15.01 5.81
CA MET A 199 12.91 14.97 5.85
C MET A 199 12.39 14.06 6.98
N ALA A 200 12.93 12.85 7.10
CA ALA A 200 12.54 11.92 8.16
C ALA A 200 12.83 12.49 9.57
N SER A 201 13.93 13.22 9.72
CA SER A 201 14.33 13.84 10.99
C SER A 201 13.38 14.99 11.35
N THR A 202 13.04 15.86 10.39
CA THR A 202 12.05 16.93 10.58
C THR A 202 10.69 16.37 11.01
N LEU A 203 10.19 15.34 10.31
CA LEU A 203 8.93 14.69 10.67
C LEU A 203 8.98 14.04 12.06
N SER A 204 10.10 13.38 12.40
CA SER A 204 10.28 12.79 13.72
C SER A 204 10.36 13.84 14.84
N GLU A 205 10.98 14.99 14.58
CA GLU A 205 11.06 16.08 15.54
C GLU A 205 9.67 16.67 15.80
N TYR A 206 8.90 16.89 14.74
CA TYR A 206 7.53 17.37 14.84
C TYR A 206 6.62 16.40 15.60
N ALA A 207 6.70 15.10 15.31
CA ALA A 207 5.97 14.06 16.06
C ALA A 207 6.33 14.03 17.57
N LYS A 208 7.58 14.39 17.91
CA LYS A 208 8.04 14.45 19.31
C LYS A 208 7.57 15.73 20.00
N SER A 209 7.59 16.88 19.32
CA SER A 209 7.12 18.15 19.88
C SER A 209 5.60 18.13 20.10
N ASN A 210 4.86 17.46 19.22
CA ASN A 210 3.40 17.37 19.24
C ASN A 210 2.89 16.09 19.91
N CYS A 211 3.56 15.68 20.98
CA CYS A 211 3.18 14.47 21.69
C CYS A 211 1.81 14.59 22.39
N LEU A 212 1.15 13.45 22.58
CA LEU A 212 -0.20 13.36 23.13
C LEU A 212 -0.24 12.34 24.27
N TYR A 213 -0.24 12.81 25.52
CA TYR A 213 -0.18 11.92 26.68
C TYR A 213 -1.49 11.17 26.91
N VAL A 214 -1.43 9.84 27.02
CA VAL A 214 -2.58 9.03 27.44
C VAL A 214 -2.54 8.80 28.95
N ALA A 215 -3.49 9.42 29.63
CA ALA A 215 -3.62 9.37 31.08
C ALA A 215 -3.72 7.93 31.62
N SER A 216 -3.42 7.77 32.90
CA SER A 216 -3.64 6.50 33.59
C SER A 216 -5.14 6.20 33.64
N TYR A 217 -5.50 4.94 33.42
CA TYR A 217 -6.88 4.48 33.50
C TYR A 217 -6.91 3.06 34.10
N PRO A 218 -7.88 2.73 34.99
CA PRO A 218 -7.85 1.50 35.79
C PRO A 218 -7.77 0.23 34.93
N ASN A 219 -8.52 0.18 33.82
CA ASN A 219 -8.45 -0.95 32.90
C ASN A 219 -7.25 -0.80 31.95
N LYS A 220 -6.20 -1.60 32.17
CA LYS A 220 -4.98 -1.56 31.35
C LYS A 220 -5.22 -1.88 29.87
N ALA A 221 -6.19 -2.72 29.54
CA ALA A 221 -6.47 -3.09 28.15
C ALA A 221 -7.08 -1.93 27.36
N VAL A 222 -8.04 -1.22 27.96
CA VAL A 222 -8.62 0.00 27.39
C VAL A 222 -7.57 1.10 27.26
N ARG A 223 -6.79 1.34 28.32
CA ARG A 223 -5.68 2.32 28.25
C ARG A 223 -4.71 1.97 27.12
N SER A 224 -4.35 0.69 26.99
CA SER A 224 -3.46 0.24 25.93
C SER A 224 -4.08 0.47 24.55
N ALA A 225 -5.37 0.22 24.37
CA ALA A 225 -6.07 0.48 23.12
C ALA A 225 -5.98 1.97 22.72
N ILE A 226 -6.28 2.89 23.63
CA ILE A 226 -6.17 4.35 23.38
C ILE A 226 -4.72 4.72 23.06
N ARG A 227 -3.77 4.21 23.85
CA ARG A 227 -2.33 4.44 23.62
C ARG A 227 -1.88 3.94 22.26
N ASP A 228 -2.38 2.78 21.84
CA ASP A 228 -2.03 2.19 20.54
C ASP A 228 -2.57 3.06 19.39
N ASN A 229 -3.74 3.69 19.53
CA ASN A 229 -4.24 4.67 18.54
C ASN A 229 -3.30 5.89 18.44
N VAL A 230 -2.89 6.47 19.58
CA VAL A 230 -1.96 7.61 19.58
C VAL A 230 -0.60 7.26 18.97
N VAL A 231 -0.06 6.08 19.30
CA VAL A 231 1.21 5.61 18.74
C VAL A 231 1.09 5.31 17.25
N ASN A 232 -0.02 4.74 16.80
CA ASN A 232 -0.28 4.46 15.40
C ASN A 232 -0.52 5.75 14.59
N ALA A 233 -1.05 6.80 15.22
CA ALA A 233 -1.09 8.14 14.67
C ALA A 233 0.30 8.80 14.57
N GLY A 234 1.37 8.12 14.99
CA GLY A 234 2.72 8.63 14.92
C GLY A 234 3.07 9.61 16.03
N LEU A 235 2.45 9.50 17.21
CA LEU A 235 2.72 10.39 18.35
C LEU A 235 3.28 9.65 19.57
N VAL A 236 3.97 10.39 20.44
CA VAL A 236 4.46 9.85 21.72
C VAL A 236 3.34 9.86 22.75
N ALA A 237 2.94 8.68 23.21
CA ALA A 237 1.76 8.51 24.08
C ALA A 237 2.00 8.51 25.60
N ASN A 238 3.26 8.46 26.05
CA ASN A 238 3.60 8.17 27.47
C ASN A 238 4.32 9.31 28.20
N ASN A 239 4.56 10.45 27.55
CA ASN A 239 5.28 11.57 28.15
C ASN A 239 4.30 12.50 28.89
N ARG A 240 4.34 12.54 30.22
CA ARG A 240 3.47 13.41 31.02
C ARG A 240 3.69 14.91 30.80
N LYS A 241 4.79 15.30 30.14
CA LYS A 241 5.09 16.70 29.81
C LYS A 241 4.50 17.12 28.45
N CYS A 242 3.72 16.26 27.79
CA CYS A 242 3.05 16.65 26.57
C CYS A 242 2.09 17.80 26.81
N LYS A 243 2.06 18.73 25.86
CA LYS A 243 1.10 19.83 25.80
C LYS A 243 -0.34 19.31 25.76
N TYR A 244 -0.56 18.22 25.00
CA TYR A 244 -1.86 17.57 24.84
C TYR A 244 -1.99 16.32 25.70
N GLN A 245 -3.18 16.08 26.22
CA GLN A 245 -3.52 14.91 27.03
C GLN A 245 -4.90 14.35 26.66
N LEU A 246 -4.99 13.02 26.59
CA LEU A 246 -6.24 12.26 26.54
C LEU A 246 -6.57 11.69 27.91
N THR A 247 -7.79 11.97 28.37
CA THR A 247 -8.32 11.43 29.64
C THR A 247 -9.65 10.74 29.38
N LEU A 248 -9.76 9.46 29.75
CA LEU A 248 -11.02 8.73 29.74
C LEU A 248 -11.63 8.75 31.15
N THR A 249 -12.82 9.34 31.26
CA THR A 249 -13.66 9.25 32.45
C THR A 249 -14.84 8.32 32.16
N GLU A 250 -15.38 7.65 33.18
CA GLU A 250 -16.49 6.72 32.99
C GLU A 250 -17.48 6.72 34.15
N THR A 251 -18.72 6.42 33.80
CA THR A 251 -19.73 5.94 34.74
C THR A 251 -20.15 4.53 34.34
N THR A 252 -20.56 3.71 35.31
CA THR A 252 -20.94 2.33 35.04
C THR A 252 -22.29 2.00 35.65
N ASN A 253 -23.02 1.10 35.00
CA ASN A 253 -24.33 0.65 35.45
C ASN A 253 -24.43 -0.87 35.34
N TYR A 254 -24.84 -1.52 36.42
CA TYR A 254 -25.08 -2.95 36.47
C TYR A 254 -26.58 -3.24 36.58
N LYS A 255 -27.07 -4.21 35.80
CA LYS A 255 -28.45 -4.69 35.88
C LYS A 255 -28.52 -6.20 35.70
N LEU A 256 -29.41 -6.86 36.45
CA LEU A 256 -29.81 -8.24 36.23
C LEU A 256 -31.06 -8.26 35.35
N MET A 257 -30.94 -8.80 34.14
CA MET A 257 -32.02 -8.91 33.16
C MET A 257 -32.66 -10.29 33.26
N PHE A 258 -33.99 -10.33 33.32
CA PHE A 258 -34.80 -11.57 33.34
C PHE A 258 -34.41 -12.57 34.44
N GLY A 259 -33.82 -12.08 35.54
CA GLY A 259 -33.40 -12.91 36.66
C GLY A 259 -32.17 -13.81 36.41
N THR A 260 -31.63 -13.86 35.19
CA THR A 260 -30.56 -14.81 34.81
C THR A 260 -29.36 -14.17 34.13
N THR A 261 -29.51 -12.99 33.53
CA THR A 261 -28.45 -12.39 32.70
C THR A 261 -27.92 -11.11 33.33
N HIS A 262 -26.66 -11.13 33.74
CA HIS A 262 -25.97 -9.95 34.25
C HIS A 262 -25.56 -9.06 33.08
N THR A 263 -25.83 -7.77 33.18
CA THR A 263 -25.44 -6.75 32.21
C THR A 263 -24.63 -5.67 32.90
N TYR A 264 -23.56 -5.22 32.25
CA TYR A 264 -22.68 -4.16 32.73
C TYR A 264 -22.47 -3.15 31.60
N SER A 265 -22.95 -1.93 31.80
CA SER A 265 -22.85 -0.82 30.86
C SER A 265 -21.77 0.15 31.30
N ILE A 266 -20.96 0.60 30.36
CA ILE A 266 -19.94 1.63 30.54
C ILE A 266 -20.37 2.83 29.70
N TYR A 267 -20.45 4.00 30.33
CA TYR A 267 -20.67 5.28 29.67
C TYR A 267 -19.43 6.14 29.89
N GLY A 268 -18.57 6.19 28.86
CA GLY A 268 -17.29 6.87 28.90
C GLY A 268 -17.32 8.22 28.18
N THR A 269 -16.49 9.14 28.65
CA THR A 269 -16.18 10.39 27.96
C THR A 269 -14.67 10.48 27.81
N LEU A 270 -14.20 10.47 26.56
CA LEU A 270 -12.81 10.67 26.21
C LEU A 270 -12.59 12.15 25.93
N THR A 271 -11.79 12.80 26.76
CA THR A 271 -11.54 14.24 26.70
C THR A 271 -10.14 14.50 26.17
N LEU A 272 -10.04 15.36 25.14
CA LEU A 272 -8.78 15.96 24.71
C LEU A 272 -8.60 17.30 25.44
N SER A 273 -7.46 17.46 26.08
CA SER A 273 -7.10 18.69 26.79
C SER A 273 -5.75 19.21 26.36
N GLU A 274 -5.59 20.53 26.36
CA GLU A 274 -4.34 21.24 26.12
C GLU A 274 -3.97 22.03 27.38
N ASN A 275 -2.79 21.77 27.94
CA ASN A 275 -2.33 22.39 29.19
C ASN A 275 -3.34 22.30 30.36
N GLY A 276 -4.19 21.27 30.35
CA GLY A 276 -5.23 21.03 31.37
C GLY A 276 -6.60 21.63 31.06
N GLU A 277 -6.73 22.46 30.02
CA GLU A 277 -8.01 22.97 29.55
C GLU A 277 -8.64 21.98 28.57
N THR A 278 -9.93 21.72 28.73
CA THR A 278 -10.65 20.82 27.82
C THR A 278 -10.85 21.50 26.48
N LEU A 279 -10.31 20.89 25.41
CA LEU A 279 -10.57 21.33 24.04
C LEU A 279 -11.89 20.75 23.54
N THR A 280 -12.04 19.43 23.66
CA THR A 280 -13.20 18.71 23.15
C THR A 280 -13.41 17.40 23.90
N SER A 281 -14.52 16.71 23.64
CA SER A 281 -14.81 15.41 24.25
C SER A 281 -15.71 14.55 23.37
N GLU A 282 -15.41 13.24 23.34
CA GLU A 282 -16.16 12.24 22.60
C GLU A 282 -16.81 11.24 23.58
N SER A 283 -18.06 10.86 23.31
CA SER A 283 -18.77 9.89 24.14
C SER A 283 -18.56 8.47 23.63
N ILE A 284 -18.07 7.56 24.49
CA ILE A 284 -17.79 6.17 24.14
C ILE A 284 -18.54 5.25 25.10
N ASN A 285 -19.57 4.60 24.58
CA ASN A 285 -20.44 3.72 25.36
C ASN A 285 -20.30 2.27 24.92
N GLU A 286 -20.29 1.34 25.87
CA GLU A 286 -20.25 -0.10 25.60
C GLU A 286 -20.98 -0.94 26.66
N VAL A 287 -21.46 -2.11 26.24
CA VAL A 287 -22.21 -3.03 27.12
C VAL A 287 -21.69 -4.46 27.00
N GLY A 288 -21.45 -5.08 28.16
CA GLY A 288 -21.17 -6.50 28.30
C GLY A 288 -22.29 -7.24 29.01
N SER A 289 -22.49 -8.51 28.67
CA SER A 289 -23.51 -9.36 29.29
C SER A 289 -22.99 -10.78 29.54
N SER A 290 -23.41 -11.41 30.63
CA SER A 290 -23.05 -12.78 30.97
C SER A 290 -24.08 -13.44 31.89
N PRO A 291 -24.42 -14.74 31.71
CA PRO A 291 -25.17 -15.49 32.71
C PRO A 291 -24.32 -15.88 33.93
N ASN A 292 -23.00 -15.76 33.84
CA ASN A 292 -22.04 -16.29 34.83
C ASN A 292 -21.66 -15.27 35.93
N GLY A 293 -22.45 -14.21 36.13
CA GLY A 293 -22.22 -13.21 37.17
C GLY A 293 -21.76 -11.84 36.65
N GLU A 294 -21.83 -10.85 37.55
CA GLU A 294 -21.47 -9.45 37.31
C GLU A 294 -20.02 -9.29 36.85
N ALA A 295 -19.07 -9.95 37.52
CA ALA A 295 -17.64 -9.81 37.21
C ALA A 295 -17.32 -10.19 35.75
N VAL A 296 -17.97 -11.24 35.24
CA VAL A 296 -17.80 -11.69 33.84
C VAL A 296 -18.45 -10.69 32.88
N ALA A 297 -19.65 -10.17 33.20
CA ALA A 297 -20.29 -9.13 32.39
C ALA A 297 -19.45 -7.84 32.34
N LYS A 298 -18.86 -7.43 33.46
CA LYS A 298 -17.92 -6.30 33.56
C LYS A 298 -16.69 -6.50 32.69
N GLN A 299 -16.05 -7.67 32.77
CA GLN A 299 -14.91 -8.00 31.93
C GLN A 299 -15.27 -7.97 30.44
N ALA A 300 -16.44 -8.51 30.06
CA ALA A 300 -16.94 -8.48 28.70
C ALA A 300 -17.16 -7.03 28.20
N ALA A 301 -17.70 -6.15 29.03
CA ALA A 301 -17.93 -4.74 28.70
C ALA A 301 -16.61 -4.02 28.38
N PHE A 302 -15.61 -4.15 29.27
CA PHE A 302 -14.29 -3.53 29.04
C PHE A 302 -13.54 -4.14 27.86
N TYR A 303 -13.67 -5.45 27.62
CA TYR A 303 -13.08 -6.08 26.44
C TYR A 303 -13.67 -5.48 25.16
N ARG A 304 -15.00 -5.34 25.09
CA ARG A 304 -15.69 -4.72 23.95
C ARG A 304 -15.27 -3.27 23.76
N LEU A 305 -15.17 -2.49 24.84
CA LEU A 305 -14.66 -1.11 24.79
C LEU A 305 -13.24 -1.05 24.22
N ALA A 306 -12.35 -1.92 24.69
CA ALA A 306 -11.00 -1.98 24.16
C ALA A 306 -10.97 -2.42 22.68
N GLN A 307 -11.86 -3.31 22.25
CA GLN A 307 -11.95 -3.72 20.83
C GLN A 307 -12.53 -2.62 19.95
N LYS A 308 -13.55 -1.91 20.39
CA LYS A 308 -14.10 -0.75 19.67
C LYS A 308 -13.02 0.30 19.42
N ILE A 309 -12.34 0.73 20.47
CA ILE A 309 -11.22 1.67 20.37
C ILE A 309 -10.12 1.16 19.43
N LYS A 310 -9.86 -0.15 19.40
CA LYS A 310 -8.88 -0.75 18.49
C LYS A 310 -9.36 -0.86 17.05
N ASN A 311 -10.65 -1.04 16.80
CA ASN A 311 -11.19 -1.14 15.46
C ASN A 311 -11.18 0.24 14.81
N ASP A 312 -11.50 1.28 15.58
CA ASP A 312 -11.42 2.68 15.17
C ASP A 312 -9.97 3.14 14.85
N ASN A 313 -8.98 2.31 15.19
CA ASN A 313 -7.56 2.53 14.90
C ASN A 313 -7.22 2.41 13.41
N GLN A 314 -8.00 1.64 12.63
CA GLN A 314 -7.72 1.50 11.20
C GLN A 314 -7.78 2.85 10.48
N ASP A 315 -8.66 3.74 10.93
CA ASP A 315 -8.88 5.05 10.33
C ASP A 315 -8.57 6.23 11.30
N ASN A 316 -8.23 5.93 12.56
CA ASN A 316 -8.06 6.91 13.65
C ASN A 316 -9.30 7.78 13.92
N GLU A 317 -10.50 7.26 13.65
CA GLU A 317 -11.76 8.01 13.71
C GLU A 317 -11.98 8.71 15.06
N ILE A 318 -11.75 8.01 16.20
CA ILE A 318 -11.90 8.62 17.54
C ILE A 318 -10.98 9.84 17.72
N LEU A 319 -9.75 9.79 17.20
CA LEU A 319 -8.82 10.91 17.38
C LEU A 319 -9.15 12.05 16.42
N ILE A 320 -9.64 11.74 15.23
CA ILE A 320 -10.08 12.72 14.24
C ILE A 320 -11.37 13.42 14.71
N SER A 321 -12.34 12.67 15.27
CA SER A 321 -13.58 13.26 15.81
C SER A 321 -13.30 14.21 16.99
N LEU A 322 -12.21 13.96 17.73
CA LEU A 322 -11.70 14.85 18.78
C LEU A 322 -10.93 16.07 18.24
N LEU A 323 -10.71 16.19 16.94
CA LEU A 323 -10.00 17.34 16.36
C LEU A 323 -10.89 18.16 15.43
N GLU A 324 -12.00 17.60 14.96
CA GLU A 324 -12.97 18.25 14.08
C GLU A 324 -14.10 19.01 14.82
N ASN A 325 -14.21 18.85 16.15
CA ASN A 325 -15.23 19.46 17.02
C ASN A 325 -14.65 20.56 17.91
#